data_AF-A0A9W6WTT9-F1
#
_entry.id   AF-A0A9W6WTT9-F1
#
_cell.length_a   1.000
_cell.length_b   1.000
_cell.length_c   1.000
_cell.angle_alpha   90.00
_cell.angle_beta   90.00
_cell.angle_gamma   90.00
#
_symmetry.space_group_name_H-M   'P 1'
#
loop_
_entity.id
_entity.type
_entity.pdbx_description
1 polymer ?
#
loop_
_entity_poly.entity_id
_entity_poly.type
_entity_poly.pdbx_seq_one_letter_code
_entity_poly.pdbx_strand_id
1 'polypeptide(L)'
;MQKAEEFTGKREVELMQLEEPFSMEICPEFFALSHRLLINVLARWLPGTLYHERCHLLPEEEEEKEGGMELNGNRSVQDVYDALTSSFVQFRLDFEKSEGPNDQDSQPEKINGGYEGHSKYSPDGLCVAVLEILTSNLRRLVLSRIDPVEIGITPASVQSEDDLLAAPPALNPTVSSLERLISLGTKRSDAFFPVSLKAAAAMEVGTEAFYPSAHQRTKVLASRMGKGATLEVQVRWPVQERDQEDPRYERLILMLQFECIKLGVRHAIRGSWYFFMHLVVEVHSTRDTEEVLTQHFAPCIQRAGFSSWQVAAGAQELSINLQRHLHWNRVEKMSQDSGAGWIRVYPADVAVYDEVLTDVEGFLTEHGKYKTTPVRP
;
A
#
# COMPACT_ATOMS: atom_id res chain seq x y z
N MET A 1 -57.20 2.31 -10.78
CA MET A 1 -57.14 1.98 -9.34
C MET A 1 -55.94 1.05 -9.15
N GLN A 2 -54.74 1.57 -8.86
CA GLN A 2 -54.19 1.87 -7.50
C GLN A 2 -54.24 0.64 -6.59
N LYS A 3 -53.15 0.11 -6.01
CA LYS A 3 -51.91 0.69 -5.43
C LYS A 3 -50.71 -0.24 -5.77
N ALA A 4 -49.54 0.20 -6.22
CA ALA A 4 -48.54 1.10 -5.61
C ALA A 4 -47.69 0.42 -4.50
N GLU A 5 -46.38 0.33 -4.79
CA GLU A 5 -45.27 0.62 -3.87
C GLU A 5 -45.16 -0.20 -2.58
N GLU A 6 -44.33 -1.25 -2.58
CA GLU A 6 -43.83 -1.82 -1.30
C GLU A 6 -42.50 -2.61 -1.42
N PHE A 7 -41.62 -2.25 -2.36
CA PHE A 7 -40.24 -2.80 -2.40
C PHE A 7 -39.14 -1.77 -2.73
N THR A 8 -39.44 -0.48 -2.63
CA THR A 8 -38.47 0.62 -2.86
C THR A 8 -37.80 1.13 -1.58
N GLY A 9 -38.35 0.84 -0.39
CA GLY A 9 -37.88 1.47 0.86
C GLY A 9 -36.55 0.97 1.44
N LYS A 10 -36.09 -0.25 1.13
CA LYS A 10 -34.77 -0.75 1.60
C LYS A 10 -33.62 -0.44 0.65
N ARG A 11 -33.92 -0.16 -0.63
CA ARG A 11 -32.93 0.20 -1.64
C ARG A 11 -32.66 1.70 -1.66
N GLU A 12 -33.65 2.54 -1.34
CA GLU A 12 -33.44 3.99 -1.33
C GLU A 12 -32.51 4.47 -0.20
N VAL A 13 -32.50 3.82 0.96
CA VAL A 13 -31.55 4.21 2.05
C VAL A 13 -30.12 3.76 1.74
N GLU A 14 -29.92 2.64 1.03
CA GLU A 14 -28.61 2.24 0.49
C GLU A 14 -28.19 3.11 -0.71
N LEU A 15 -29.15 3.59 -1.52
CA LEU A 15 -28.91 4.51 -2.65
C LEU A 15 -28.83 5.99 -2.24
N MET A 16 -29.14 6.32 -0.98
CA MET A 16 -29.00 7.65 -0.37
C MET A 16 -27.79 7.77 0.55
N GLN A 17 -26.93 6.74 0.62
CA GLN A 17 -25.53 7.03 0.86
C GLN A 17 -25.06 7.82 -0.36
N LEU A 18 -24.73 9.10 -0.17
CA LEU A 18 -23.99 9.88 -1.17
C LEU A 18 -22.98 8.94 -1.83
N GLU A 19 -23.14 8.69 -3.14
CA GLU A 19 -22.17 7.93 -3.93
C GLU A 19 -20.78 8.37 -3.48
N GLU A 20 -19.99 7.43 -2.95
CA GLU A 20 -18.71 7.69 -2.32
C GLU A 20 -17.94 8.83 -3.03
N PRO A 21 -17.87 10.05 -2.46
CA PRO A 21 -17.25 11.17 -3.12
C PRO A 21 -15.73 11.08 -2.94
N PHE A 22 -15.12 9.99 -3.39
CA PHE A 22 -13.66 9.82 -3.38
C PHE A 22 -13.03 10.17 -4.73
N SER A 23 -13.81 10.57 -5.75
CA SER A 23 -13.26 11.06 -7.01
C SER A 23 -13.22 12.57 -7.01
N MET A 24 -12.02 13.11 -6.97
CA MET A 24 -11.78 14.44 -7.54
C MET A 24 -11.44 14.27 -9.02
N GLU A 25 -11.40 15.38 -9.74
CA GLU A 25 -10.83 15.43 -11.08
C GLU A 25 -9.38 14.89 -11.04
N ILE A 26 -9.05 13.95 -11.94
CA ILE A 26 -7.69 13.41 -12.04
C ILE A 26 -6.85 14.42 -12.82
N CYS A 27 -6.19 15.32 -12.11
CA CYS A 27 -5.28 16.31 -12.66
C CYS A 27 -3.96 16.40 -11.87
N PRO A 28 -2.86 16.91 -12.46
CA PRO A 28 -1.58 17.11 -11.78
C PRO A 28 -1.70 17.94 -10.49
N GLU A 29 -2.58 18.94 -10.48
CA GLU A 29 -2.80 19.83 -9.34
C GLU A 29 -3.34 19.09 -8.12
N PHE A 30 -4.21 18.08 -8.32
CA PHE A 30 -4.71 17.25 -7.22
C PHE A 30 -3.57 16.50 -6.52
N PHE A 31 -2.66 15.90 -7.29
CA PHE A 31 -1.50 15.19 -6.73
C PHE A 31 -0.57 16.15 -5.99
N ALA A 32 -0.31 17.34 -6.56
CA ALA A 32 0.49 18.38 -5.92
C ALA A 32 -0.12 18.89 -4.61
N LEU A 33 -1.44 19.11 -4.57
CA LEU A 33 -2.16 19.55 -3.36
C LEU A 33 -2.15 18.47 -2.28
N SER A 34 -2.41 17.22 -2.65
CA SER A 34 -2.38 16.07 -1.73
C SER A 34 -0.99 15.89 -1.11
N HIS A 35 0.05 15.94 -1.95
CA HIS A 35 1.44 15.95 -1.54
C HIS A 35 1.71 17.05 -0.51
N ARG A 36 1.42 18.31 -0.87
CA ARG A 36 1.64 19.48 -0.01
C ARG A 36 0.91 19.37 1.33
N LEU A 37 -0.32 18.88 1.33
CA LEU A 37 -1.09 18.70 2.56
C LEU A 37 -0.40 17.67 3.47
N LEU A 38 -0.08 16.49 2.95
CA LEU A 38 0.54 15.41 3.73
C LEU A 38 1.88 15.84 4.33
N ILE A 39 2.76 16.49 3.55
CA ILE A 39 4.08 16.91 4.04
C ILE A 39 3.98 18.05 5.07
N ASN A 40 3.01 18.96 4.94
CA ASN A 40 2.86 20.07 5.86
C ASN A 40 2.27 19.62 7.20
N VAL A 41 1.30 18.71 7.17
CA VAL A 41 0.70 18.15 8.39
C VAL A 41 1.73 17.33 9.17
N LEU A 42 2.55 16.53 8.48
CA LEU A 42 3.51 15.62 9.13
C LEU A 42 4.95 16.14 9.13
N ALA A 43 5.15 17.44 8.87
CA ALA A 43 6.46 18.05 8.66
C ALA A 43 7.46 17.75 9.78
N ARG A 44 7.02 17.68 11.05
CA ARG A 44 7.89 17.42 12.19
C ARG A 44 8.47 16.00 12.25
N TRP A 45 7.85 15.04 11.57
CA TRP A 45 8.30 13.65 11.53
C TRP A 45 8.97 13.27 10.20
N LEU A 46 8.87 14.14 9.20
CA LEU A 46 9.50 13.94 7.91
C LEU A 46 10.88 14.62 7.88
N PRO A 47 11.96 13.92 7.47
CA PRO A 47 13.29 14.53 7.36
C PRO A 47 13.23 15.73 6.40
N GLY A 48 13.79 16.86 6.85
CA GLY A 48 13.50 18.18 6.29
C GLY A 48 13.81 18.33 4.79
N THR A 49 12.78 18.58 3.99
CA THR A 49 12.88 19.20 2.65
C THR A 49 12.24 20.60 2.61
N LEU A 50 12.00 21.22 3.76
CA LEU A 50 11.36 22.54 3.85
C LEU A 50 12.18 23.70 3.24
N TYR A 51 13.38 23.45 2.71
CA TYR A 51 14.23 24.49 2.15
C TYR A 51 14.10 24.74 0.64
N HIS A 52 13.36 23.94 -0.14
CA HIS A 52 13.29 24.14 -1.61
C HIS A 52 11.94 24.50 -2.23
N GLU A 53 10.82 24.42 -1.52
CA GLU A 53 9.49 24.73 -2.13
C GLU A 53 8.89 26.09 -1.74
N ARG A 54 9.62 26.94 -1.00
CA ARG A 54 9.09 28.23 -0.53
C ARG A 54 9.33 29.46 -1.43
N CYS A 55 10.00 29.34 -2.57
CA CYS A 55 10.27 30.48 -3.45
C CYS A 55 10.04 30.11 -4.91
N HIS A 56 8.83 30.32 -5.44
CA HIS A 56 8.60 30.59 -6.88
C HIS A 56 7.20 31.19 -7.16
N LEU A 57 6.67 32.04 -6.28
CA LEU A 57 5.40 32.77 -6.53
C LEU A 57 5.43 34.24 -6.08
N LEU A 58 6.59 34.91 -6.16
CA LEU A 58 6.65 36.37 -6.07
C LEU A 58 7.34 36.90 -7.34
N PRO A 59 6.83 37.97 -7.98
CA PRO A 59 7.42 38.52 -9.18
C PRO A 59 8.82 39.06 -8.86
N GLU A 60 9.75 38.81 -9.78
CA GLU A 60 11.08 39.41 -9.78
C GLU A 60 10.96 40.94 -9.84
N GLU A 61 11.38 41.61 -8.77
CA GLU A 61 11.82 43.00 -8.83
C GLU A 61 13.27 43.06 -8.32
N GLU A 62 14.09 43.73 -9.11
CA GLU A 62 15.54 43.75 -9.11
C GLU A 62 16.17 44.43 -7.87
N GLU A 63 17.23 43.79 -7.40
CA GLU A 63 18.53 44.31 -6.92
C GLU A 63 18.67 45.41 -5.82
N GLU A 64 19.48 44.99 -4.84
CA GLU A 64 20.48 45.73 -4.05
C GLU A 64 20.07 46.71 -2.94
N LYS A 65 20.33 46.30 -1.68
CA LYS A 65 21.38 46.91 -0.84
C LYS A 65 21.66 46.13 0.45
N GLU A 66 22.95 45.87 0.68
CA GLU A 66 23.53 45.49 1.97
C GLU A 66 23.21 46.51 3.07
N GLY A 67 22.91 46.01 4.27
CA GLY A 67 22.79 46.80 5.48
C GLY A 67 22.20 46.00 6.61
N GLY A 68 23.03 45.59 7.57
CA GLY A 68 22.62 44.78 8.72
C GLY A 68 21.53 45.45 9.55
N MET A 69 20.53 44.67 9.95
CA MET A 69 19.73 44.93 11.12
C MET A 69 19.11 43.61 11.60
N GLU A 70 19.56 43.15 12.77
CA GLU A 70 18.85 42.16 13.57
C GLU A 70 17.41 42.64 13.79
N LEU A 71 16.46 42.03 13.10
CA LEU A 71 15.04 42.17 13.37
C LEU A 71 14.44 40.80 13.58
N ASN A 72 14.57 40.38 14.84
CA ASN A 72 13.54 39.71 15.64
C ASN A 72 12.25 39.39 14.87
N GLY A 73 12.21 38.19 14.30
CA GLY A 73 11.06 37.61 13.63
C GLY A 73 10.78 36.22 14.18
N ASN A 74 10.73 36.08 15.51
CA ASN A 74 10.10 34.95 16.18
C ASN A 74 8.59 34.92 15.85
N ARG A 75 8.23 34.68 14.59
CA ARG A 75 7.00 33.98 14.27
C ARG A 75 7.31 32.52 14.54
N SER A 76 6.99 32.06 15.75
CA SER A 76 6.80 30.64 16.01
C SER A 76 5.94 30.12 14.86
N VAL A 77 6.51 29.36 13.94
CA VAL A 77 5.74 28.66 12.92
C VAL A 77 4.87 27.72 13.75
N GLN A 78 3.62 28.11 13.98
CA GLN A 78 2.65 27.28 14.66
C GLN A 78 2.67 25.96 13.90
N ASP A 79 3.06 24.90 14.58
CA ASP A 79 3.12 23.60 13.95
C ASP A 79 1.70 23.25 13.47
N VAL A 80 1.57 23.00 12.17
CA VAL A 80 0.29 22.73 11.52
C VAL A 80 -0.41 21.56 12.22
N TYR A 81 0.36 20.57 12.67
CA TYR A 81 -0.18 19.43 13.40
C TYR A 81 -0.81 19.83 14.74
N ASP A 82 -0.16 20.69 15.53
CA ASP A 82 -0.70 21.14 16.82
C ASP A 82 -1.91 22.07 16.64
N ALA A 83 -1.88 22.90 15.60
CA ALA A 83 -3.01 23.75 15.23
C ALA A 83 -4.24 22.91 14.86
N LEU A 84 -4.05 21.86 14.04
CA LEU A 84 -5.11 20.93 13.66
C LEU A 84 -5.59 20.12 14.86
N THR A 85 -4.68 19.62 15.69
CA THR A 85 -5.02 18.92 16.93
C THR A 85 -5.94 19.77 17.81
N SER A 86 -5.55 21.03 18.05
CA SER A 86 -6.34 21.97 18.86
C SER A 86 -7.70 22.25 18.23
N SER A 87 -7.77 22.41 16.91
CA SER A 87 -9.01 22.66 16.18
C SER A 87 -9.97 21.48 16.22
N PHE A 88 -9.46 20.25 16.05
CA PHE A 88 -10.28 19.04 16.15
C PHE A 88 -10.76 18.75 17.57
N VAL A 89 -9.97 19.08 18.59
CA VAL A 89 -10.42 19.02 19.99
C VAL A 89 -11.58 20.00 20.20
N GLN A 90 -11.43 21.25 19.76
CA GLN A 90 -12.48 22.25 19.89
C GLN A 90 -13.76 21.83 19.14
N PHE A 91 -13.62 21.34 17.90
CA PHE A 91 -14.74 20.85 17.09
C PHE A 91 -15.53 19.73 17.79
N ARG A 92 -14.83 18.76 18.39
CA ARG A 92 -15.49 17.68 19.15
C ARG A 92 -16.25 18.21 20.36
N LEU A 93 -15.64 19.14 21.10
CA LEU A 93 -16.30 19.76 22.26
C LEU A 93 -17.54 20.56 21.87
N ASP A 94 -17.55 21.18 20.68
CA ASP A 94 -18.71 21.93 20.19
C ASP A 94 -19.80 21.00 19.65
N PHE A 95 -19.42 19.88 19.03
CA PHE A 95 -20.35 18.83 18.57
C PHE A 95 -21.06 18.15 19.76
N GLU A 96 -20.32 17.74 20.78
CA GLU A 96 -20.86 17.11 22.01
C GLU A 96 -21.76 18.07 22.82
N LYS A 97 -21.57 19.38 22.71
CA LYS A 97 -22.46 20.38 23.32
C LYS A 97 -23.73 20.63 22.51
N SER A 98 -23.71 20.34 21.20
CA SER A 98 -24.85 20.53 20.31
C SER A 98 -25.83 19.34 20.34
N GLU A 99 -25.35 18.14 20.69
CA GLU A 99 -26.21 17.00 21.05
C GLU A 99 -26.77 17.22 22.46
N GLY A 100 -27.94 17.85 22.54
CA GLY A 100 -28.68 17.99 23.80
C GLY A 100 -29.00 16.61 24.43
N PRO A 101 -29.45 16.57 25.70
CA PRO A 101 -29.58 15.34 26.49
C PRO A 101 -30.74 14.41 26.07
N ASN A 102 -31.15 14.38 24.79
CA ASN A 102 -32.42 13.83 24.37
C ASN A 102 -32.40 12.86 23.17
N ASP A 103 -31.27 12.23 22.84
CA ASP A 103 -31.26 11.04 21.98
C ASP A 103 -30.34 9.97 22.60
N GLN A 104 -30.96 9.03 23.33
CA GLN A 104 -30.27 7.91 23.98
C GLN A 104 -30.12 6.67 23.07
N ASP A 105 -30.45 6.75 21.77
CA ASP A 105 -30.52 5.56 20.90
C ASP A 105 -29.63 5.57 19.64
N SER A 106 -28.83 6.61 19.40
CA SER A 106 -27.80 6.57 18.35
C SER A 106 -26.50 5.96 18.90
N GLN A 107 -26.45 4.63 18.95
CA GLN A 107 -25.16 3.94 19.00
C GLN A 107 -24.28 4.47 17.86
N PRO A 108 -23.02 4.86 18.11
CA PRO A 108 -22.12 5.21 17.02
C PRO A 108 -21.98 3.95 16.16
N GLU A 109 -22.37 4.06 14.89
CA GLU A 109 -22.27 2.99 13.90
C GLU A 109 -20.92 2.31 14.01
N LYS A 110 -20.91 1.08 14.52
CA LYS A 110 -19.81 0.15 14.32
C LYS A 110 -19.78 -0.20 12.85
N ILE A 111 -19.13 0.64 12.05
CA ILE A 111 -18.74 0.31 10.69
C ILE A 111 -17.76 -0.86 10.81
N ASN A 112 -18.18 -2.02 10.30
CA ASN A 112 -17.38 -3.24 10.26
C ASN A 112 -16.05 -3.00 9.55
N GLY A 113 -14.94 -3.32 10.21
CA GLY A 113 -13.58 -3.28 9.63
C GLY A 113 -12.59 -2.56 10.55
N GLY A 114 -12.06 -3.27 11.54
CA GLY A 114 -11.37 -2.72 12.70
C GLY A 114 -10.19 -1.80 12.41
N TYR A 115 -10.19 -0.65 13.10
CA TYR A 115 -9.08 -0.07 13.88
C TYR A 115 -9.74 0.83 14.95
N GLU A 116 -10.09 0.26 16.10
CA GLU A 116 -10.53 1.02 17.27
C GLU A 116 -9.32 1.79 17.81
N GLY A 117 -9.21 3.09 17.49
CA GLY A 117 -8.15 3.91 18.08
C GLY A 117 -7.97 5.33 17.53
N HIS A 118 -8.36 5.62 16.29
CA HIS A 118 -8.14 6.95 15.72
C HIS A 118 -9.47 7.68 15.52
N SER A 119 -9.66 8.76 16.26
CA SER A 119 -10.77 9.67 16.02
C SER A 119 -10.66 10.18 14.58
N LYS A 120 -11.71 9.99 13.77
CA LYS A 120 -11.86 10.57 12.41
C LYS A 120 -11.44 12.06 12.39
N TYR A 121 -11.62 12.74 13.52
CA TYR A 121 -11.21 14.11 13.81
C TYR A 121 -9.84 14.15 14.51
N SER A 122 -8.77 13.86 13.77
CA SER A 122 -7.38 14.03 14.19
C SER A 122 -6.52 14.37 12.98
N PRO A 123 -5.32 14.97 13.15
CA PRO A 123 -4.43 15.20 12.02
C PRO A 123 -4.05 13.90 11.31
N ASP A 124 -3.82 12.81 12.05
CA ASP A 124 -3.53 11.49 11.49
C ASP A 124 -4.73 10.95 10.69
N GLY A 125 -5.94 11.14 11.22
CA GLY A 125 -7.19 10.81 10.54
C GLY A 125 -7.38 11.59 9.23
N LEU A 126 -7.01 12.87 9.21
CA LEU A 126 -6.99 13.69 8.00
C LEU A 126 -5.98 13.14 6.98
N CYS A 127 -4.76 12.80 7.42
CA CYS A 127 -3.77 12.18 6.54
C CYS A 127 -4.25 10.85 5.96
N VAL A 128 -4.87 10.01 6.78
CA VAL A 128 -5.50 8.74 6.34
C VAL A 128 -6.56 9.00 5.27
N ALA A 129 -7.49 9.94 5.50
CA ALA A 129 -8.53 10.27 4.53
C ALA A 129 -7.96 10.80 3.21
N VAL A 130 -6.94 11.66 3.26
CA VAL A 130 -6.26 12.16 2.05
C VAL A 130 -5.56 11.04 1.29
N LEU A 131 -4.93 10.10 2.01
CA LEU A 131 -4.31 8.91 1.40
C LEU A 131 -5.36 8.00 0.75
N GLU A 132 -6.55 7.83 1.35
CA GLU A 132 -7.64 7.06 0.76
C GLU A 132 -8.18 7.70 -0.54
N ILE A 133 -8.34 9.03 -0.54
CA ILE A 133 -8.69 9.78 -1.75
C ILE A 133 -7.60 9.62 -2.82
N LEU A 134 -6.33 9.74 -2.43
CA LEU A 134 -5.19 9.54 -3.33
C LEU A 134 -5.18 8.13 -3.92
N THR A 135 -5.34 7.09 -3.10
CA THR A 135 -5.45 5.70 -3.55
C THR A 135 -6.59 5.52 -4.55
N SER A 136 -7.76 6.11 -4.29
CA SER A 136 -8.92 6.04 -5.18
C SER A 136 -8.64 6.66 -6.55
N ASN A 137 -8.03 7.85 -6.58
CA ASN A 137 -7.66 8.53 -7.83
C ASN A 137 -6.55 7.79 -8.61
N LEU A 138 -5.53 7.28 -7.92
CA LEU A 138 -4.50 6.44 -8.54
C LEU A 138 -5.11 5.16 -9.13
N ARG A 139 -6.03 4.51 -8.41
CA ARG A 139 -6.73 3.33 -8.91
C ARG A 139 -7.50 3.64 -10.18
N ARG A 140 -8.25 4.74 -10.20
CA ARG A 140 -9.01 5.15 -11.39
C ARG A 140 -8.09 5.47 -12.56
N LEU A 141 -6.98 6.15 -12.33
CA LEU A 141 -5.98 6.43 -13.35
C LEU A 141 -5.42 5.14 -13.97
N VAL A 142 -5.07 4.15 -13.14
CA VAL A 142 -4.56 2.86 -13.62
C VAL A 142 -5.64 2.05 -14.35
N LEU A 143 -6.87 2.02 -13.84
CA LEU A 143 -7.96 1.23 -14.41
C LEU A 143 -8.59 1.86 -15.67
N SER A 144 -8.57 3.18 -15.80
CA SER A 144 -9.17 3.88 -16.94
C SER A 144 -8.43 3.62 -18.25
N ARG A 145 -7.13 3.28 -18.16
CA ARG A 145 -6.22 3.12 -19.31
C ARG A 145 -6.15 4.35 -20.22
N ILE A 146 -6.53 5.53 -19.71
CA ILE A 146 -6.32 6.81 -20.37
C ILE A 146 -4.81 7.07 -20.41
N ASP A 147 -4.30 7.55 -21.54
CA ASP A 147 -2.89 7.94 -21.64
C ASP A 147 -2.61 9.07 -20.63
N PRO A 148 -1.68 8.90 -19.66
CA PRO A 148 -1.35 9.94 -18.69
C PRO A 148 -1.01 11.30 -19.34
N VAL A 149 -0.50 11.31 -20.58
CA VAL A 149 -0.21 12.55 -21.31
C VAL A 149 -1.48 13.36 -21.61
N GLU A 150 -2.62 12.70 -21.87
CA GLU A 150 -3.90 13.36 -22.18
C GLU A 150 -4.47 14.15 -20.99
N ILE A 151 -4.03 13.81 -19.77
CA ILE A 151 -4.39 14.49 -18.52
C ILE A 151 -3.23 15.33 -17.96
N GLY A 152 -2.21 15.61 -18.76
CA GLY A 152 -1.09 16.49 -18.40
C GLY A 152 0.03 15.85 -17.56
N ILE A 153 0.06 14.52 -17.42
CA ILE A 153 1.14 13.80 -16.75
C ILE A 153 2.17 13.38 -17.79
N THR A 154 3.27 14.13 -17.88
CA THR A 154 4.37 13.80 -18.79
C THR A 154 5.21 12.63 -18.25
N PRO A 155 5.63 11.69 -19.12
CA PRO A 155 6.48 10.58 -18.70
C PRO A 155 7.87 11.07 -18.24
N ALA A 156 8.52 10.29 -17.38
CA ALA A 156 9.90 10.56 -16.98
C ALA A 156 10.85 10.46 -18.20
N SER A 157 11.79 11.41 -18.32
CA SER A 157 12.83 11.35 -19.35
C SER A 157 13.83 10.26 -18.96
N VAL A 158 13.92 9.20 -19.77
CA VAL A 158 14.88 8.10 -19.55
C VAL A 158 16.11 8.35 -20.42
N GLN A 159 17.19 8.84 -19.81
CA GLN A 159 18.48 9.05 -20.47
C GLN A 159 19.55 8.08 -19.93
N SER A 160 19.33 7.53 -18.73
CA SER A 160 20.24 6.65 -18.01
C SER A 160 19.48 5.51 -17.30
N GLU A 161 20.24 4.53 -16.82
CA GLU A 161 19.73 3.44 -15.98
C GLU A 161 19.11 3.92 -14.67
N ASP A 162 19.60 5.03 -14.08
CA ASP A 162 19.08 5.59 -12.84
C ASP A 162 17.73 6.29 -13.04
N ASP A 163 17.48 6.81 -14.25
CA ASP A 163 16.19 7.42 -14.61
C ASP A 163 15.05 6.40 -14.62
N LEU A 164 15.35 5.09 -14.67
CA LEU A 164 14.34 4.03 -14.54
C LEU A 164 13.72 3.96 -13.14
N LEU A 165 14.36 4.57 -12.13
CA LEU A 165 13.84 4.67 -10.77
C LEU A 165 12.95 5.91 -10.57
N ALA A 166 12.98 6.87 -11.50
CA ALA A 166 12.22 8.10 -11.41
C ALA A 166 10.77 7.89 -11.87
N ALA A 167 9.83 8.41 -11.09
CA ALA A 167 8.43 8.52 -11.50
C ALA A 167 8.23 9.75 -12.41
N PRO A 168 7.11 9.83 -13.17
CA PRO A 168 6.70 11.05 -13.88
C PRO A 168 6.87 12.31 -13.02
N PRO A 169 7.39 13.44 -13.54
CA PRO A 169 7.69 14.63 -12.73
C PRO A 169 6.51 15.13 -11.90
N ALA A 170 5.29 15.06 -12.43
CA ALA A 170 4.06 15.43 -11.71
C ALA A 170 3.72 14.48 -10.54
N LEU A 171 4.15 13.22 -10.60
CA LEU A 171 3.87 12.20 -9.58
C LEU A 171 5.07 11.93 -8.65
N ASN A 172 6.28 12.33 -9.04
CA ASN A 172 7.50 12.07 -8.28
C ASN A 172 7.47 12.63 -6.84
N PRO A 173 6.94 13.84 -6.57
CA PRO A 173 6.79 14.32 -5.19
C PRO A 173 5.85 13.44 -4.36
N THR A 174 4.76 12.97 -4.97
CA THR A 174 3.82 12.03 -4.35
C THR A 174 4.50 10.71 -4.01
N VAL A 175 5.23 10.12 -4.95
CA VAL A 175 5.99 8.87 -4.71
C VAL A 175 6.98 9.05 -3.56
N SER A 176 7.77 10.12 -3.59
CA SER A 176 8.75 10.45 -2.54
C SER A 176 8.10 10.60 -1.17
N SER A 177 6.94 11.26 -1.12
CA SER A 177 6.20 11.43 0.14
C SER A 177 5.59 10.13 0.63
N LEU A 178 5.02 9.32 -0.25
CA LEU A 178 4.50 8.00 0.11
C LEU A 178 5.61 7.11 0.70
N GLU A 179 6.81 7.10 0.11
CA GLU A 179 7.96 6.35 0.66
C GLU A 179 8.33 6.80 2.08
N ARG A 180 8.36 8.12 2.32
CA ARG A 180 8.64 8.67 3.65
C ARG A 180 7.53 8.38 4.65
N LEU A 181 6.27 8.42 4.23
CA LEU A 181 5.14 8.10 5.10
C LEU A 181 5.13 6.61 5.48
N ILE A 182 5.55 5.74 4.56
CA ILE A 182 5.65 4.30 4.84
C ILE A 182 6.69 4.05 5.94
N SER A 183 7.83 4.74 5.91
CA SER A 183 8.87 4.56 6.92
C SER A 183 8.51 5.09 8.32
N LEU A 184 7.39 5.80 8.48
CA LEU A 184 6.92 6.28 9.80
C LEU A 184 6.33 5.18 10.70
N GLY A 185 5.96 4.02 10.14
CA GLY A 185 5.35 2.95 10.94
C GLY A 185 5.32 1.61 10.23
N THR A 186 6.29 0.75 10.52
CA THR A 186 6.35 -0.62 9.97
C THR A 186 5.59 -1.63 10.83
N LYS A 187 5.38 -1.32 12.12
CA LYS A 187 4.74 -2.19 13.10
C LYS A 187 3.43 -1.60 13.62
N ARG A 188 2.47 -2.46 13.98
CA ARG A 188 1.15 -2.04 14.52
C ARG A 188 1.24 -1.21 15.80
N SER A 189 2.34 -1.33 16.53
CA SER A 189 2.62 -0.54 17.74
C SER A 189 3.00 0.90 17.44
N ASP A 190 3.35 1.22 16.20
CA ASP A 190 3.87 2.53 15.83
C ASP A 190 2.71 3.54 15.73
N ALA A 191 2.91 4.74 16.25
CA ALA A 191 1.87 5.78 16.32
C ALA A 191 1.28 6.12 14.94
N PHE A 192 2.12 6.13 13.90
CA PHE A 192 1.74 6.44 12.52
C PHE A 192 1.46 5.20 11.66
N PHE A 193 1.31 4.02 12.27
CA PHE A 193 1.02 2.79 11.52
C PHE A 193 -0.18 2.93 10.56
N PRO A 194 -1.33 3.55 10.93
CA PRO A 194 -2.44 3.71 9.98
C PRO A 194 -2.09 4.59 8.78
N VAL A 195 -1.33 5.67 8.99
CA VAL A 195 -0.86 6.55 7.92
C VAL A 195 0.09 5.79 7.00
N SER A 196 1.06 5.07 7.57
CA SER A 196 2.00 4.23 6.83
C SER A 196 1.28 3.14 6.02
N LEU A 197 0.30 2.47 6.61
CA LEU A 197 -0.50 1.42 5.96
C LEU A 197 -1.25 1.97 4.74
N LYS A 198 -1.90 3.13 4.88
CA LYS A 198 -2.62 3.77 3.75
C LYS A 198 -1.66 4.31 2.70
N ALA A 199 -0.49 4.80 3.10
CA ALA A 199 0.55 5.21 2.16
C ALA A 199 1.11 4.03 1.35
N ALA A 200 1.30 2.86 1.99
CA ALA A 200 1.68 1.64 1.30
C ALA A 200 0.62 1.18 0.29
N ALA A 201 -0.67 1.25 0.66
CA ALA A 201 -1.77 0.93 -0.24
C ALA A 201 -1.83 1.88 -1.46
N ALA A 202 -1.64 3.19 -1.24
CA ALA A 202 -1.54 4.16 -2.33
C ALA A 202 -0.35 3.88 -3.26
N MET A 203 0.81 3.52 -2.69
CA MET A 203 2.00 3.15 -3.45
C MET A 203 1.76 1.90 -4.32
N GLU A 204 1.17 0.85 -3.75
CA GLU A 204 0.87 -0.40 -4.44
C GLU A 204 -0.09 -0.16 -5.61
N VAL A 205 -1.22 0.52 -5.36
CA VAL A 205 -2.22 0.83 -6.38
C VAL A 205 -1.68 1.75 -7.49
N GLY A 206 -0.84 2.73 -7.14
CA GLY A 206 -0.28 3.68 -8.10
C GLY A 206 0.93 3.17 -8.89
N THR A 207 1.45 1.96 -8.59
CA THR A 207 2.73 1.47 -9.14
C THR A 207 2.77 1.49 -10.67
N GLU A 208 1.65 1.18 -11.35
CA GLU A 208 1.58 1.21 -12.82
C GLU A 208 1.60 2.64 -13.39
N ALA A 209 0.99 3.60 -12.68
CA ALA A 209 1.03 5.01 -13.06
C ALA A 209 2.42 5.63 -12.81
N PHE A 210 3.10 5.20 -11.73
CA PHE A 210 4.45 5.67 -11.40
C PHE A 210 5.52 5.05 -12.30
N TYR A 211 5.35 3.77 -12.67
CA TYR A 211 6.32 2.99 -13.43
C TYR A 211 5.58 2.17 -14.50
N PRO A 212 5.36 2.74 -15.69
CA PRO A 212 4.52 2.11 -16.72
C PRO A 212 5.10 0.80 -17.27
N SER A 213 6.42 0.64 -17.33
CA SER A 213 7.04 -0.58 -17.85
C SER A 213 7.25 -1.66 -16.78
N ALA A 214 7.05 -2.93 -17.14
CA ALA A 214 7.32 -4.06 -16.24
C ALA A 214 8.80 -4.15 -15.82
N HIS A 215 9.70 -3.72 -16.69
CA HIS A 215 11.13 -3.66 -16.40
C HIS A 215 11.45 -2.60 -15.33
N GLN A 216 10.92 -1.37 -15.46
CA GLN A 216 11.06 -0.34 -14.42
C GLN A 216 10.47 -0.80 -13.10
N ARG A 217 9.26 -1.37 -13.11
CA ARG A 217 8.64 -1.91 -11.88
C ARG A 217 9.52 -2.95 -11.21
N THR A 218 10.09 -3.86 -11.99
CA THR A 218 10.99 -4.90 -11.45
C THR A 218 12.25 -4.28 -10.86
N LYS A 219 12.86 -3.32 -11.55
CA LYS A 219 14.06 -2.62 -11.06
C LYS A 219 13.80 -1.80 -9.79
N VAL A 220 12.68 -1.10 -9.74
CA VAL A 220 12.24 -0.34 -8.56
C VAL A 220 11.87 -1.27 -7.40
N LEU A 221 11.23 -2.41 -7.68
CA LEU A 221 10.94 -3.40 -6.65
C LEU A 221 12.26 -3.92 -6.06
N ALA A 222 13.18 -4.35 -6.92
CA ALA A 222 14.48 -4.89 -6.55
C ALA A 222 15.32 -3.90 -5.72
N SER A 223 15.42 -2.64 -6.15
CA SER A 223 16.16 -1.61 -5.42
C SER A 223 15.60 -1.37 -4.00
N ARG A 224 14.30 -1.58 -3.80
CA ARG A 224 13.60 -1.44 -2.51
C ARG A 224 13.66 -2.69 -1.63
N MET A 225 14.04 -3.87 -2.15
CA MET A 225 14.15 -5.09 -1.34
C MET A 225 15.36 -5.07 -0.41
N GLY A 226 16.44 -4.41 -0.82
CA GLY A 226 17.67 -4.30 -0.05
C GLY A 226 18.34 -5.65 0.25
N LYS A 227 19.16 -5.68 1.30
CA LYS A 227 19.90 -6.87 1.75
C LYS A 227 19.22 -7.54 2.92
N GLY A 228 19.09 -8.85 2.85
CA GLY A 228 18.37 -9.64 3.85
C GLY A 228 16.86 -9.43 3.79
N ALA A 229 16.14 -10.54 3.73
CA ALA A 229 14.69 -10.53 3.65
C ALA A 229 14.12 -11.89 4.10
N THR A 230 12.83 -11.90 4.37
CA THR A 230 12.05 -13.13 4.45
C THR A 230 11.19 -13.24 3.19
N LEU A 231 11.29 -14.35 2.48
CA LEU A 231 10.45 -14.64 1.31
C LEU A 231 9.32 -15.58 1.73
N GLU A 232 8.08 -15.26 1.37
CA GLU A 232 6.93 -16.16 1.47
C GLU A 232 6.42 -16.45 0.06
N VAL A 233 6.52 -17.71 -0.37
CA VAL A 233 5.86 -18.19 -1.59
C VAL A 233 4.56 -18.85 -1.19
N GLN A 234 3.44 -18.19 -1.46
CA GLN A 234 2.10 -18.69 -1.18
C GLN A 234 1.46 -19.18 -2.47
N VAL A 235 0.85 -20.36 -2.46
CA VAL A 235 0.06 -20.90 -3.57
C VAL A 235 -1.24 -21.49 -3.05
N ARG A 236 -2.34 -21.34 -3.80
CA ARG A 236 -3.55 -22.15 -3.56
C ARG A 236 -3.19 -23.62 -3.68
N TRP A 237 -3.71 -24.49 -2.82
CA TRP A 237 -3.22 -25.87 -2.76
C TRP A 237 -4.33 -26.91 -2.68
N PRO A 238 -4.46 -27.83 -3.66
CA PRO A 238 -3.80 -27.81 -4.97
C PRO A 238 -4.31 -26.65 -5.84
N VAL A 239 -3.52 -26.20 -6.81
CA VAL A 239 -4.02 -25.26 -7.82
C VAL A 239 -4.82 -26.04 -8.85
N GLN A 240 -6.08 -25.64 -9.05
CA GLN A 240 -6.94 -26.18 -10.09
C GLN A 240 -7.30 -25.08 -11.08
N GLU A 241 -7.06 -25.34 -12.36
CA GLU A 241 -7.52 -24.51 -13.48
C GLU A 241 -8.45 -25.34 -14.37
N ARG A 242 -9.68 -24.85 -14.58
CA ARG A 242 -10.68 -25.51 -15.44
C ARG A 242 -10.89 -27.01 -15.12
N ASP A 243 -11.03 -27.33 -13.83
CA ASP A 243 -11.23 -28.68 -13.29
C ASP A 243 -10.05 -29.66 -13.49
N GLN A 244 -8.88 -29.16 -13.88
CA GLN A 244 -7.62 -29.92 -13.91
C GLN A 244 -6.62 -29.32 -12.93
N GLU A 245 -5.82 -30.18 -12.30
CA GLU A 245 -4.70 -29.71 -11.48
C GLU A 245 -3.62 -29.10 -12.37
N ASP A 246 -3.11 -27.93 -11.99
CA ASP A 246 -1.94 -27.33 -12.63
C ASP A 246 -0.66 -27.76 -11.88
N PRO A 247 0.10 -28.73 -12.39
CA PRO A 247 1.28 -29.26 -11.71
C PRO A 247 2.45 -28.26 -11.67
N ARG A 248 2.37 -27.12 -12.38
CA ARG A 248 3.44 -26.11 -12.40
C ARG A 248 3.66 -25.51 -11.00
N TYR A 249 2.60 -25.29 -10.22
CA TYR A 249 2.70 -24.72 -8.88
C TYR A 249 3.31 -25.71 -7.86
N GLU A 250 2.96 -27.00 -7.94
CA GLU A 250 3.59 -28.04 -7.14
C GLU A 250 5.08 -28.17 -7.48
N ARG A 251 5.39 -28.23 -8.78
CA ARG A 251 6.77 -28.26 -9.26
C ARG A 251 7.57 -27.06 -8.78
N LEU A 252 6.97 -25.87 -8.77
CA LEU A 252 7.62 -24.65 -8.28
C LEU A 252 8.01 -24.77 -6.81
N ILE A 253 7.07 -25.13 -5.93
CA ILE A 253 7.34 -25.26 -4.49
C ILE A 253 8.45 -26.28 -4.24
N LEU A 254 8.40 -27.44 -4.91
CA LEU A 254 9.43 -28.47 -4.78
C LEU A 254 10.80 -28.01 -5.30
N MET A 255 10.84 -27.32 -6.44
CA MET A 255 12.08 -26.78 -6.99
C MET A 255 12.70 -25.72 -6.09
N LEU A 256 11.88 -24.80 -5.55
CA LEU A 256 12.34 -23.76 -4.63
C LEU A 256 12.82 -24.36 -3.31
N GLN A 257 12.09 -25.32 -2.75
CA GLN A 257 12.53 -26.04 -1.55
C GLN A 257 13.88 -26.72 -1.78
N PHE A 258 14.03 -27.43 -2.90
CA PHE A 258 15.29 -28.09 -3.23
C PHE A 258 16.44 -27.10 -3.42
N GLU A 259 16.18 -25.95 -4.03
CA GLU A 259 17.17 -24.88 -4.16
C GLU A 259 17.56 -24.30 -2.80
N CYS A 260 16.61 -24.13 -1.88
CA CYS A 260 16.88 -23.71 -0.51
C CYS A 260 17.80 -24.69 0.23
N ILE A 261 17.56 -26.00 0.07
CA ILE A 261 18.40 -27.07 0.64
C ILE A 261 19.83 -26.98 0.10
N LYS A 262 20.02 -26.79 -1.21
CA LYS A 262 21.35 -26.65 -1.81
C LYS A 262 22.12 -25.45 -1.30
N LEU A 263 21.43 -24.32 -1.13
CA LEU A 263 22.03 -23.08 -0.64
C LEU A 263 22.28 -23.12 0.88
N GLY A 264 21.77 -24.14 1.57
CA GLY A 264 21.85 -24.24 3.03
C GLY A 264 21.06 -23.14 3.74
N VAL A 265 20.03 -22.57 3.09
CA VAL A 265 19.23 -21.51 3.67
C VAL A 265 18.06 -22.08 4.47
N ARG A 266 17.74 -21.40 5.57
CA ARG A 266 16.62 -21.77 6.44
C ARG A 266 15.31 -21.61 5.67
N HIS A 267 14.49 -22.66 5.68
CA HIS A 267 13.19 -22.65 5.03
C HIS A 267 12.19 -23.55 5.75
N ALA A 268 10.90 -23.26 5.59
CA ALA A 268 9.81 -24.05 6.14
C ALA A 268 8.65 -24.12 5.16
N ILE A 269 8.04 -25.30 5.07
CA ILE A 269 6.78 -25.50 4.35
C ILE A 269 5.64 -25.59 5.37
N ARG A 270 4.58 -24.82 5.15
CA ARG A 270 3.35 -24.82 5.96
C ARG A 270 2.15 -24.76 5.04
N GLY A 271 1.11 -25.52 5.34
CA GLY A 271 -0.09 -25.45 4.52
C GLY A 271 -1.15 -26.47 4.91
N SER A 272 -2.27 -26.37 4.23
CA SER A 272 -3.36 -27.35 4.31
C SER A 272 -3.88 -27.66 2.91
N TRP A 273 -4.30 -28.90 2.71
CA TRP A 273 -4.94 -29.33 1.47
C TRP A 273 -6.30 -28.63 1.29
N TYR A 274 -6.63 -28.27 0.05
CA TYR A 274 -7.75 -27.40 -0.33
C TYR A 274 -7.74 -25.98 0.28
N PHE A 275 -6.57 -25.49 0.68
CA PHE A 275 -6.43 -24.12 1.19
C PHE A 275 -5.20 -23.45 0.55
N PHE A 276 -4.11 -23.30 1.31
CA PHE A 276 -2.88 -22.72 0.83
C PHE A 276 -1.68 -23.55 1.28
N MET A 277 -0.65 -23.52 0.44
CA MET A 277 0.71 -23.94 0.75
C MET A 277 1.60 -22.71 0.77
N HIS A 278 2.47 -22.63 1.77
CA HIS A 278 3.40 -21.55 2.03
C HIS A 278 4.81 -22.14 2.13
N LEU A 279 5.75 -21.63 1.35
CA LEU A 279 7.17 -21.84 1.54
C LEU A 279 7.78 -20.54 2.06
N VAL A 280 8.22 -20.54 3.32
CA VAL A 280 8.90 -19.41 3.96
C VAL A 280 10.40 -19.65 3.89
N VAL A 281 11.18 -18.67 3.42
CA VAL A 281 12.62 -18.76 3.18
C VAL A 281 13.34 -17.55 3.78
N GLU A 282 14.44 -17.79 4.48
CA GLU A 282 15.31 -16.74 5.00
C GLU A 282 16.40 -16.38 3.98
N VAL A 283 16.47 -15.11 3.60
CA VAL A 283 17.58 -14.53 2.85
C VAL A 283 18.54 -13.90 3.84
N HIS A 284 19.79 -14.37 3.83
CA HIS A 284 20.81 -13.90 4.77
C HIS A 284 21.07 -12.39 4.62
N SER A 285 21.30 -11.70 5.74
CA SER A 285 21.47 -10.23 5.81
C SER A 285 22.62 -9.66 4.99
N THR A 286 23.57 -10.51 4.58
CA THR A 286 24.72 -10.12 3.77
C THR A 286 24.47 -10.23 2.27
N ARG A 287 23.40 -10.93 1.85
CA ARG A 287 23.09 -11.16 0.44
C ARG A 287 22.09 -10.13 -0.05
N ASP A 288 22.26 -9.74 -1.30
CA ASP A 288 21.27 -8.93 -1.99
C ASP A 288 20.04 -9.78 -2.31
N THR A 289 18.86 -9.27 -1.96
CA THR A 289 17.60 -10.01 -2.17
C THR A 289 17.29 -10.13 -3.66
N GLU A 290 17.62 -9.12 -4.47
CA GLU A 290 17.49 -9.17 -5.93
C GLU A 290 18.36 -10.27 -6.51
N GLU A 291 19.60 -10.39 -6.02
CA GLU A 291 20.53 -11.42 -6.48
C GLU A 291 19.98 -12.82 -6.21
N VAL A 292 19.42 -13.06 -5.02
CA VAL A 292 18.81 -14.35 -4.68
C VAL A 292 17.60 -14.65 -5.56
N LEU A 293 16.73 -13.66 -5.79
CA LEU A 293 15.58 -13.84 -6.66
C LEU A 293 16.00 -14.11 -8.11
N THR A 294 16.99 -13.40 -8.61
CA THR A 294 17.44 -13.47 -10.01
C THR A 294 18.26 -14.73 -10.29
N GLN A 295 19.21 -15.08 -9.41
CA GLN A 295 20.13 -16.19 -9.64
C GLN A 295 19.56 -17.55 -9.20
N HIS A 296 18.67 -17.58 -8.21
CA HIS A 296 18.18 -18.84 -7.63
C HIS A 296 16.68 -19.07 -7.86
N PHE A 297 15.83 -18.08 -7.67
CA PHE A 297 14.37 -18.26 -7.80
C PHE A 297 13.91 -18.19 -9.26
N ALA A 298 14.42 -17.25 -10.05
CA ALA A 298 14.06 -17.09 -11.45
C ALA A 298 14.27 -18.37 -12.28
N PRO A 299 15.39 -19.11 -12.16
CA PRO A 299 15.56 -20.37 -12.86
C PRO A 299 14.59 -21.46 -12.40
N CYS A 300 14.17 -21.44 -11.12
CA CYS A 300 13.15 -22.36 -10.61
C CYS A 300 11.77 -22.03 -11.18
N ILE A 301 11.40 -20.75 -11.24
CA ILE A 301 10.15 -20.25 -11.84
C ILE A 301 10.08 -20.63 -13.32
N GLN A 302 11.15 -20.40 -14.08
CA GLN A 302 11.20 -20.77 -15.50
C GLN A 302 11.11 -22.29 -15.72
N ARG A 303 11.87 -23.09 -14.95
CA ARG A 303 11.82 -24.56 -15.05
C ARG A 303 10.50 -25.16 -14.57
N ALA A 304 9.79 -24.46 -13.70
CA ALA A 304 8.44 -24.84 -13.29
C ALA A 304 7.41 -24.63 -14.40
N GLY A 305 7.72 -23.83 -15.43
CA GLY A 305 6.87 -23.59 -16.59
C GLY A 305 6.21 -22.21 -16.63
N PHE A 306 6.71 -21.26 -15.84
CA PHE A 306 6.22 -19.87 -15.83
C PHE A 306 7.12 -18.98 -16.70
N SER A 307 6.51 -17.96 -17.32
CA SER A 307 7.17 -17.13 -18.34
C SER A 307 8.28 -16.21 -17.80
N SER A 308 8.09 -15.64 -16.61
CA SER A 308 9.12 -14.86 -15.91
C SER A 308 8.73 -14.61 -14.44
N TRP A 309 9.66 -14.06 -13.66
CA TRP A 309 9.42 -13.56 -12.30
C TRP A 309 9.21 -12.03 -12.27
N GLN A 310 9.02 -11.37 -13.42
CA GLN A 310 8.91 -9.91 -13.49
C GLN A 310 7.65 -9.40 -12.80
N VAL A 311 7.72 -8.16 -12.29
CA VAL A 311 6.57 -7.42 -11.73
C VAL A 311 5.67 -6.96 -12.88
N ALA A 312 4.88 -7.88 -13.42
CA ALA A 312 3.87 -7.54 -14.41
C ALA A 312 2.57 -7.16 -13.71
N ALA A 313 2.10 -5.95 -14.02
CA ALA A 313 0.69 -5.57 -13.94
C ALA A 313 -0.16 -6.67 -14.57
N GLY A 314 -0.99 -7.34 -13.78
CA GLY A 314 -1.81 -8.45 -14.28
C GLY A 314 -1.04 -9.70 -14.70
N ALA A 315 0.18 -9.94 -14.18
CA ALA A 315 0.81 -11.26 -14.25
C ALA A 315 -0.17 -12.29 -13.65
N GLN A 316 -0.82 -13.08 -14.50
CA GLN A 316 -1.94 -13.93 -14.06
C GLN A 316 -1.49 -15.10 -13.17
N GLU A 317 -0.22 -15.50 -13.21
CA GLU A 317 0.21 -16.77 -12.64
C GLU A 317 0.98 -16.62 -11.31
N LEU A 318 2.02 -15.77 -11.25
CA LEU A 318 2.84 -15.55 -10.05
C LEU A 318 3.22 -14.07 -9.89
N SER A 319 2.55 -13.37 -8.98
CA SER A 319 2.89 -11.98 -8.67
C SER A 319 3.98 -11.90 -7.59
N ILE A 320 4.79 -10.84 -7.62
CA ILE A 320 5.83 -10.58 -6.61
C ILE A 320 5.59 -9.21 -5.99
N ASN A 321 5.40 -9.20 -4.67
CA ASN A 321 5.02 -8.00 -3.94
C ASN A 321 5.97 -7.75 -2.76
N LEU A 322 6.48 -6.52 -2.66
CA LEU A 322 7.21 -6.04 -1.49
C LEU A 322 6.21 -5.76 -0.36
N GLN A 323 6.32 -6.49 0.75
CA GLN A 323 5.54 -6.26 1.94
C GLN A 323 6.22 -5.22 2.82
N ARG A 324 5.53 -4.09 3.01
CA ARG A 324 5.99 -2.98 3.84
C ARG A 324 5.54 -3.11 5.30
N HIS A 325 4.67 -4.08 5.57
CA HIS A 325 4.11 -4.38 6.88
C HIS A 325 3.96 -5.89 7.05
N LEU A 326 4.20 -6.41 8.25
CA LEU A 326 3.93 -7.81 8.56
C LEU A 326 2.42 -8.08 8.68
N HIS A 327 1.73 -7.25 9.46
CA HIS A 327 0.36 -7.52 9.89
C HIS A 327 -0.69 -6.77 9.06
N TRP A 328 -0.95 -7.28 7.86
CA TRP A 328 -2.05 -6.85 6.98
C TRP A 328 -3.19 -7.87 6.97
N ASN A 329 -4.35 -7.48 6.46
CA ASN A 329 -5.51 -8.37 6.37
C ASN A 329 -5.32 -9.38 5.23
N ARG A 330 -4.88 -10.60 5.60
CA ARG A 330 -4.64 -11.69 4.65
C ARG A 330 -5.87 -12.05 3.83
N VAL A 331 -7.04 -12.08 4.46
CA VAL A 331 -8.31 -12.44 3.81
C VAL A 331 -8.73 -11.38 2.79
N GLU A 332 -8.65 -10.11 3.16
CA GLU A 332 -9.02 -9.00 2.27
C GLU A 332 -8.09 -8.89 1.07
N LYS A 333 -6.78 -9.01 1.26
CA LYS A 333 -5.85 -8.94 0.12
C LYS A 333 -6.04 -10.11 -0.83
N MET A 334 -6.38 -11.31 -0.33
CA MET A 334 -6.69 -12.47 -1.18
C MET A 334 -7.97 -12.32 -2.01
N SER A 335 -8.91 -11.47 -1.59
CA SER A 335 -10.12 -11.20 -2.40
C SER A 335 -9.83 -10.20 -3.54
N GLN A 336 -8.75 -9.42 -3.41
CA GLN A 336 -8.34 -8.41 -4.37
C GLN A 336 -7.25 -8.92 -5.32
N ASP A 337 -6.35 -9.77 -4.83
CA ASP A 337 -5.25 -10.31 -5.63
C ASP A 337 -5.76 -11.38 -6.61
N SER A 338 -5.52 -11.13 -7.91
CA SER A 338 -5.74 -12.12 -8.96
C SER A 338 -4.61 -13.16 -8.99
N GLY A 339 -4.91 -14.36 -9.50
CA GLY A 339 -3.94 -15.47 -9.65
C GLY A 339 -4.09 -16.58 -8.61
N ALA A 340 -3.19 -17.57 -8.70
CA ALA A 340 -3.16 -18.75 -7.82
C ALA A 340 -1.86 -18.88 -7.01
N GLY A 341 -0.87 -18.00 -7.26
CA GLY A 341 0.38 -17.94 -6.52
C GLY A 341 0.94 -16.53 -6.37
N TRP A 342 1.65 -16.30 -5.26
CA TRP A 342 2.21 -15.02 -4.85
C TRP A 342 3.57 -15.23 -4.18
N ILE A 343 4.52 -14.37 -4.50
CA ILE A 343 5.80 -14.27 -3.80
C ILE A 343 5.79 -12.94 -3.04
N ARG A 344 5.90 -13.01 -1.72
CA ARG A 344 5.97 -11.83 -0.86
C ARG A 344 7.37 -11.69 -0.32
N VAL A 345 7.91 -10.49 -0.45
CA VAL A 345 9.23 -10.14 0.06
C VAL A 345 9.04 -9.24 1.27
N TYR A 346 9.44 -9.70 2.44
CA TYR A 346 9.47 -8.92 3.67
C TYR A 346 10.92 -8.47 3.92
N PRO A 347 11.25 -7.19 3.72
CA PRO A 347 12.56 -6.65 4.05
C PRO A 347 12.93 -6.89 5.52
N ALA A 348 14.24 -6.93 5.80
CA ALA A 348 14.75 -7.22 7.16
C ALA A 348 14.27 -6.24 8.24
N ASP A 349 13.95 -4.99 7.89
CA ASP A 349 13.40 -3.97 8.78
C ASP A 349 11.88 -4.11 9.00
N VAL A 350 11.19 -4.90 8.18
CA VAL A 350 9.75 -5.16 8.28
C VAL A 350 9.47 -6.40 9.12
N ALA A 351 10.05 -7.55 8.76
CA ALA A 351 9.82 -8.81 9.47
C ALA A 351 10.96 -9.82 9.30
N VAL A 352 11.31 -10.49 10.41
CA VAL A 352 12.27 -11.60 10.39
C VAL A 352 11.57 -12.94 10.14
N TYR A 353 12.36 -13.95 9.79
CA TYR A 353 11.87 -15.28 9.41
C TYR A 353 10.86 -15.87 10.40
N ASP A 354 11.18 -15.83 11.70
CA ASP A 354 10.34 -16.43 12.74
C ASP A 354 9.01 -15.68 12.94
N GLU A 355 8.98 -14.36 12.72
CA GLU A 355 7.76 -13.55 12.81
C GLU A 355 6.81 -13.89 11.65
N VAL A 356 7.33 -13.97 10.42
CA VAL A 356 6.54 -14.36 9.23
C VAL A 356 6.03 -15.80 9.37
N LEU A 357 6.87 -16.72 9.82
CA LEU A 357 6.47 -18.11 10.01
C LEU A 357 5.35 -18.23 11.05
N THR A 358 5.46 -17.52 12.18
CA THR A 358 4.43 -17.50 13.22
C THR A 358 3.11 -16.91 12.70
N ASP A 359 3.17 -15.83 11.91
CA ASP A 359 1.99 -15.20 11.31
C ASP A 359 1.30 -16.15 10.30
N VAL A 360 2.07 -16.87 9.48
CA VAL A 360 1.54 -17.90 8.57
C VAL A 360 0.90 -19.06 9.33
N GLU A 361 1.54 -19.56 10.38
CA GLU A 361 1.00 -20.65 11.22
C GLU A 361 -0.29 -20.23 11.94
N GLY A 362 -0.36 -18.99 12.43
CA GLY A 362 -1.58 -18.39 12.99
C GLY A 362 -2.71 -18.35 11.97
N PHE A 363 -2.44 -17.80 10.77
CA PHE A 363 -3.41 -17.73 9.69
C PHE A 363 -3.95 -19.12 9.28
N LEU A 364 -3.06 -20.11 9.13
CA LEU A 364 -3.46 -21.48 8.81
C LEU A 364 -4.28 -22.13 9.93
N THR A 365 -3.99 -21.83 11.19
CA THR A 365 -4.73 -22.36 12.34
C THR A 365 -6.14 -21.80 12.42
N GLU A 366 -6.31 -20.52 12.12
CA GLU A 366 -7.59 -19.81 12.15
C GLU A 366 -8.47 -20.16 10.94
N HIS A 367 -7.91 -20.18 9.73
CA HIS A 367 -8.68 -20.27 8.49
C HIS A 367 -8.52 -21.61 7.75
N GLY A 368 -7.45 -22.36 7.99
CA GLY A 368 -7.15 -23.61 7.29
C GLY A 368 -8.03 -24.81 7.68
N LYS A 369 -8.93 -24.63 8.67
CA LYS A 369 -9.82 -25.70 9.19
C LYS A 369 -11.18 -25.78 8.48
N TYR A 370 -11.45 -24.99 7.45
CA TYR A 370 -12.76 -24.97 6.76
C TYR A 370 -12.79 -25.78 5.46
N LYS A 371 -13.25 -27.04 5.56
CA LYS A 371 -14.21 -27.77 4.69
C LYS A 371 -13.99 -29.29 4.77
N THR A 372 -14.30 -29.88 5.93
CA THR A 372 -14.68 -31.30 6.03
C THR A 372 -16.20 -31.46 5.95
N THR A 373 -16.82 -30.88 4.92
CA THR A 373 -18.15 -31.32 4.49
C THR A 373 -17.98 -31.88 3.09
N PRO A 374 -17.93 -33.22 2.93
CA PRO A 374 -18.00 -33.81 1.61
C PRO A 374 -19.40 -33.50 1.08
N VAL A 375 -19.49 -32.70 0.04
CA VAL A 375 -20.65 -32.76 -0.85
C VAL A 375 -20.55 -34.13 -1.51
N ARG A 376 -21.29 -35.10 -0.96
CA ARG A 376 -21.49 -36.43 -1.54
C ARG A 376 -22.40 -36.32 -2.77
N PRO A 377 -22.33 -37.32 -3.66
CA PRO A 377 -22.28 -37.19 -5.12
C PRO A 377 -23.55 -36.67 -5.80
#